data_AF-A0A818KFX5-F1
#
_entry.id   AF-A0A818KFX5-F1
#
_cell.length_a   1.000
_cell.length_b   1.000
_cell.length_c   1.000
_cell.angle_alpha   90.00
_cell.angle_beta   90.00
_cell.angle_gamma   90.00
#
_symmetry.space_group_name_H-M   'P 1'
#
loop_
_entity.id
_entity.type
_entity.pdbx_description
1 polymer ?
#
loop_
_entity_poly.entity_id
_entity_poly.type
_entity_poly.pdbx_seq_one_letter_code
_entity_poly.pdbx_strand_id
1 'polypeptide(L)'
;MTYKIEQEAPLLIVIRQIRGVISWTLPYTFSNGMIYSSASRILCLQNEINRTHSHMSRVFIEISTSNVDLIDYSLQLENITEFLLETGISRQFFVSPAMPIYYKFTFPSNIENVFIDVRSTDQLCTIVSVQSFDCPVYDVSEIGMRQGHYQTMASIASFNVYASEFPKRNTFLLVFLVQSTDADCLNDQEQTIIQPAGIVDVQRQKNATVTLHPPANYNFLYIAIFSTIGLFVIIYFIAFTIMCKHPDIYDHLGPDQLSLLETIAERDIAERHYDERGYQTLEGEENVVSTSEDDIEQSGRAIEVIETSHVTVLNIIKIYQTRHPDINPRSAGSFSFLAVIILITVIGVYYDEQWFWITYATIHILACLAFTGKIYYMGRLKVTFRVHIHLYRLVKENGFFSRPRYLNRMMILIPANCINIAFALYGAIIQPESFPNHLLFVFLGNLAIYLLYYILMKIIHREHCTRFSILFLLSAILCWSSSLYFFYQIVKSYEVQPAISRMRNRPCILLNTYDVHDIWHILSSFSLFFSFLTLLTLDDGIRKKKRKELAAF
;
A
#
# COMPACT_ATOMS: atom_id res chain seq x y z
N MET A 1 43.88 35.48 0.17
CA MET A 1 42.53 36.03 0.38
C MET A 1 41.74 35.70 -0.87
N THR A 2 40.85 34.72 -0.79
CA THR A 2 39.93 34.34 -1.87
C THR A 2 38.79 35.36 -1.85
N TYR A 3 38.70 36.20 -2.89
CA TYR A 3 37.68 37.23 -2.98
C TYR A 3 36.30 36.60 -3.22
N LYS A 4 35.34 37.04 -2.41
CA LYS A 4 33.91 36.72 -2.52
C LYS A 4 33.39 37.40 -3.79
N ILE A 5 32.96 36.63 -4.78
CA ILE A 5 32.21 37.19 -5.92
C ILE A 5 30.92 37.80 -5.34
N GLU A 6 30.72 39.11 -5.51
CA GLU A 6 29.48 39.77 -5.09
C GLU A 6 28.29 39.24 -5.90
N GLN A 7 27.19 38.93 -5.22
CA GLN A 7 25.97 38.35 -5.82
C GLN A 7 25.33 39.25 -6.89
N GLU A 8 25.64 40.54 -6.91
CA GLU A 8 25.05 41.53 -7.82
C GLU A 8 25.69 41.54 -9.21
N ALA A 9 26.89 40.98 -9.38
CA ALA A 9 27.61 40.93 -10.66
C ALA A 9 28.32 39.57 -10.89
N PRO A 10 27.55 38.47 -11.10
CA PRO A 10 28.13 37.14 -11.25
C PRO A 10 28.91 36.98 -12.57
N LEU A 11 29.70 35.91 -12.63
CA LEU A 11 30.31 35.43 -13.85
C LEU A 11 29.26 34.63 -14.65
N LEU A 12 28.81 35.16 -15.79
CA LEU A 12 27.89 34.48 -16.70
C LEU A 12 28.66 33.64 -17.70
N ILE A 13 28.34 32.34 -17.74
CA ILE A 13 28.91 31.37 -18.68
C ILE A 13 27.81 30.94 -19.63
N VAL A 14 28.07 31.07 -20.94
CA VAL A 14 27.16 30.66 -22.01
C VAL A 14 27.91 29.70 -22.94
N ILE A 15 27.40 28.48 -23.07
CA ILE A 15 27.92 27.48 -24.00
C ILE A 15 26.93 27.34 -25.15
N ARG A 16 27.40 27.62 -26.36
CA ARG A 16 26.62 27.50 -27.59
C ARG A 16 27.10 26.31 -28.41
N GLN A 17 26.16 25.45 -28.75
CA GLN A 17 26.33 24.28 -29.61
C GLN A 17 25.35 24.34 -30.78
N ILE A 18 25.49 23.44 -31.75
CA ILE A 18 24.68 23.47 -33.00
C ILE A 18 23.17 23.38 -32.73
N ARG A 19 22.75 22.65 -31.70
CA ARG A 19 21.33 22.36 -31.39
C ARG A 19 20.87 22.90 -30.04
N GLY A 20 21.67 23.74 -29.39
CA GLY A 20 21.32 24.21 -28.06
C GLY A 20 22.27 25.25 -27.51
N VAL A 21 21.77 25.99 -26.54
CA VAL A 21 22.52 26.92 -25.72
C VAL A 21 22.22 26.59 -24.27
N ILE A 22 23.27 26.44 -23.47
CA ILE A 22 23.15 26.30 -22.03
C ILE A 22 23.88 27.47 -21.37
N SER A 23 23.33 27.98 -20.27
CA SER A 23 23.92 29.09 -19.55
C SER A 23 23.69 28.96 -18.06
N TRP A 24 24.68 29.38 -17.28
CA TRP A 24 24.57 29.45 -15.83
C TRP A 24 25.50 30.55 -15.30
N THR A 25 25.31 30.92 -14.04
CA THR A 25 26.12 31.92 -13.35
C THR A 25 27.01 31.26 -12.32
N LEU A 26 28.19 31.85 -12.08
CA LEU A 26 29.03 31.58 -10.93
C LEU A 26 29.19 32.85 -10.07
N PRO A 27 29.00 32.76 -8.75
CA PRO A 27 28.57 31.57 -8.02
C PRO A 27 27.13 31.17 -8.40
N TYR A 28 26.85 29.86 -8.39
CA TYR A 28 25.55 29.32 -8.71
C TYR A 28 24.64 29.43 -7.49
N THR A 29 23.58 30.22 -7.61
CA THR A 29 22.69 30.55 -6.49
C THR A 29 21.33 29.89 -6.65
N PHE A 30 20.87 29.20 -5.61
CA PHE A 30 19.54 28.62 -5.52
C PHE A 30 18.57 29.57 -4.82
N SER A 31 17.26 29.41 -5.05
CA SER A 31 16.20 30.22 -4.45
C SER A 31 16.17 30.16 -2.92
N ASN A 32 16.64 29.07 -2.34
CA ASN A 32 16.78 28.89 -0.89
C ASN A 32 18.03 29.57 -0.29
N GLY A 33 18.81 30.30 -1.09
CA GLY A 33 20.00 31.01 -0.64
C GLY A 33 21.28 30.16 -0.55
N MET A 34 21.26 28.90 -1.03
CA MET A 34 22.48 28.12 -1.20
C MET A 34 23.31 28.61 -2.38
N ILE A 35 24.62 28.67 -2.19
CA ILE A 35 25.56 29.26 -3.14
C ILE A 35 26.69 28.25 -3.41
N TYR A 36 26.97 27.97 -4.67
CA TYR A 36 28.09 27.11 -5.09
C TYR A 36 29.09 27.87 -5.93
N SER A 37 30.36 27.83 -5.57
CA SER A 37 31.47 28.45 -6.32
C SER A 37 31.86 27.67 -7.57
N SER A 38 31.41 26.43 -7.69
CA SER A 38 31.71 25.53 -8.79
C SER A 38 30.45 24.85 -9.32
N ALA A 39 30.39 24.68 -10.63
CA ALA A 39 29.29 24.02 -11.32
C ALA A 39 29.82 23.29 -12.57
N SER A 40 29.21 22.16 -12.93
CA SER A 40 29.58 21.38 -14.11
C SER A 40 28.34 20.99 -14.92
N ARG A 41 28.47 20.92 -16.24
CA ARG A 41 27.37 20.57 -17.16
C ARG A 41 27.87 19.66 -18.26
N ILE A 42 27.00 18.77 -18.74
CA ILE A 42 27.33 17.89 -19.86
C ILE A 42 27.14 18.62 -21.19
N LEU A 43 28.12 18.49 -22.09
CA LEU A 43 27.96 18.98 -23.46
C LEU A 43 27.08 18.01 -24.26
N CYS A 44 26.24 18.55 -25.14
CA CYS A 44 25.41 17.73 -26.01
C CYS A 44 26.24 16.81 -26.93
N LEU A 45 26.06 15.49 -26.76
CA LEU A 45 26.77 14.43 -27.48
C LEU A 45 26.09 14.12 -28.82
N GLN A 46 26.29 15.00 -29.81
CA GLN A 46 25.59 14.97 -31.10
C GLN A 46 26.12 13.92 -32.11
N ASN A 47 27.28 13.31 -31.88
CA ASN A 47 28.15 12.80 -32.95
C ASN A 47 28.10 11.29 -33.30
N GLU A 48 27.13 10.50 -32.84
CA GLU A 48 27.04 9.09 -33.30
C GLU A 48 26.38 8.90 -34.68
N ILE A 49 25.89 9.96 -35.33
CA ILE A 49 24.98 9.80 -36.48
C ILE A 49 25.68 9.52 -37.81
N ASN A 50 26.93 9.90 -38.06
CA ASN A 50 27.57 9.61 -39.37
C ASN A 50 29.11 9.63 -39.27
N ARG A 51 29.73 8.46 -39.07
CA ARG A 51 31.20 8.27 -39.15
C ARG A 51 31.80 8.53 -40.55
N THR A 52 30.97 8.88 -41.54
CA THR A 52 31.39 9.08 -42.94
C THR A 52 31.89 10.48 -43.23
N HIS A 53 31.58 11.47 -42.39
CA HIS A 53 32.15 12.81 -42.49
C HIS A 53 32.62 13.26 -41.10
N SER A 54 33.91 13.56 -40.99
CA SER A 54 34.53 14.22 -39.83
C SER A 54 33.98 15.64 -39.67
N HIS A 55 32.72 15.78 -39.29
CA HIS A 55 32.15 17.06 -38.92
C HIS A 55 32.77 17.49 -37.60
N MET A 56 33.74 18.42 -37.68
CA MET A 56 34.33 19.10 -36.54
C MET A 56 33.23 19.89 -35.83
N SER A 57 32.69 19.34 -34.74
CA SER A 57 31.68 20.02 -33.93
C SER A 57 32.37 21.16 -33.17
N ARG A 58 31.97 22.40 -33.44
CA ARG A 58 32.49 23.58 -32.76
C ARG A 58 31.61 23.90 -31.55
N VAL A 59 32.25 24.05 -30.41
CA VAL A 59 31.62 24.55 -29.18
C VAL A 59 32.14 25.97 -28.96
N PHE A 60 31.22 26.92 -28.79
CA PHE A 60 31.58 28.30 -28.47
C PHE A 60 31.27 28.53 -26.99
N ILE A 61 32.27 29.05 -26.26
CA ILE A 61 32.15 29.36 -24.84
C ILE A 61 32.32 30.87 -24.71
N GLU A 62 31.29 31.52 -24.17
CA GLU A 62 31.27 32.95 -23.89
C GLU A 62 31.23 33.14 -22.38
N ILE A 63 32.15 33.94 -21.86
CA ILE A 63 32.28 34.25 -20.44
C ILE A 63 32.22 35.76 -20.32
N SER A 64 31.29 36.25 -19.51
CA SER A 64 31.08 37.68 -19.31
C SER A 64 30.77 37.96 -17.84
N THR A 65 31.11 39.16 -17.39
CA THR A 65 30.76 39.65 -16.06
C THR A 65 30.59 41.16 -16.12
N SER A 66 29.74 41.71 -15.27
CA SER A 66 29.61 43.15 -15.05
C SER A 66 30.33 43.60 -13.79
N ASN A 67 31.14 42.73 -13.18
CA ASN A 67 31.92 43.06 -11.99
C ASN A 67 33.04 44.05 -12.35
N VAL A 68 33.21 45.07 -11.51
CA VAL A 68 34.24 46.10 -11.66
C VAL A 68 35.60 45.55 -11.25
N ASP A 69 35.62 44.59 -10.33
CA ASP A 69 36.83 43.93 -9.85
C ASP A 69 37.22 42.73 -10.73
N LEU A 70 38.52 42.42 -10.75
CA LEU A 70 39.05 41.24 -11.43
C LEU A 70 38.58 39.95 -10.75
N ILE A 71 37.92 39.08 -11.53
CA ILE A 71 37.47 37.76 -11.07
C ILE A 71 38.44 36.69 -11.58
N ASP A 72 39.04 35.94 -10.66
CA ASP A 72 39.79 34.72 -10.98
C ASP A 72 38.84 33.55 -11.18
N TYR A 73 38.89 32.89 -12.34
CA TYR A 73 38.09 31.70 -12.64
C TYR A 73 38.89 30.63 -13.36
N SER A 74 38.46 29.37 -13.21
CA SER A 74 39.03 28.22 -13.91
C SER A 74 37.93 27.53 -14.71
N LEU A 75 38.18 27.31 -16.00
CA LEU A 75 37.31 26.54 -16.88
C LEU A 75 38.06 25.29 -17.35
N GLN A 76 37.46 24.13 -17.13
CA GLN A 76 38.03 22.85 -17.51
C GLN A 76 37.04 22.09 -18.40
N LEU A 77 37.56 21.52 -19.48
CA LEU A 77 36.83 20.58 -20.33
C LEU A 77 37.38 19.19 -20.05
N GLU A 78 36.55 18.32 -19.48
CA GLU A 78 36.94 16.98 -19.08
C GLU A 78 36.25 15.92 -19.93
N ASN A 79 36.94 14.80 -20.17
CA ASN A 79 36.37 13.64 -20.84
C ASN A 79 35.90 12.62 -19.80
N ILE A 80 34.64 12.20 -19.89
CA ILE A 80 34.06 11.21 -18.96
C ILE A 80 34.45 9.81 -19.43
N THR A 81 35.34 9.15 -18.70
CA THR A 81 35.88 7.82 -19.06
C THR A 81 34.91 6.67 -18.77
N GLU A 82 34.00 6.83 -17.80
CA GLU A 82 33.03 5.80 -17.38
C GLU A 82 31.58 6.19 -17.72
N PHE A 83 31.36 6.73 -18.93
CA PHE A 83 30.04 7.21 -19.33
C PHE A 83 29.02 6.09 -19.65
N LEU A 84 29.49 4.92 -20.10
CA LEU A 84 28.63 3.81 -20.51
C LEU A 84 28.36 2.87 -19.32
N LEU A 85 27.09 2.57 -19.07
CA LEU A 85 26.68 1.54 -18.11
C LEU A 85 26.58 0.17 -18.79
N GLU A 86 26.95 -0.85 -18.03
CA GLU A 86 26.84 -2.26 -18.41
C GLU A 86 25.96 -2.98 -17.38
N THR A 87 25.24 -4.01 -17.82
CA THR A 87 24.41 -4.81 -16.91
C THR A 87 25.28 -5.64 -15.96
N GLY A 88 24.89 -5.69 -14.69
CA GLY A 88 25.59 -6.43 -13.64
C GLY A 88 26.83 -5.73 -13.06
N ILE A 89 27.22 -4.56 -13.57
CA ILE A 89 28.35 -3.78 -13.04
C ILE A 89 27.81 -2.59 -12.26
N SER A 90 28.16 -2.50 -10.98
CA SER A 90 27.82 -1.35 -10.14
C SER A 90 28.80 -0.20 -10.35
N ARG A 91 28.28 1.03 -10.42
CA ARG A 91 29.07 2.27 -10.53
C ARG A 91 28.77 3.18 -9.37
N GLN A 92 29.81 3.64 -8.67
CA GLN A 92 29.71 4.58 -7.56
C GLN A 92 30.07 6.00 -8.03
N PHE A 93 29.33 7.00 -7.54
CA PHE A 93 29.54 8.40 -7.90
C PHE A 93 29.12 9.36 -6.78
N PHE A 94 29.66 10.58 -6.85
CA PHE A 94 29.25 11.70 -6.02
C PHE A 94 28.47 12.69 -6.86
N VAL A 95 27.31 13.12 -6.37
CA VAL A 95 26.43 14.07 -7.06
C VAL A 95 26.07 15.22 -6.12
N SER A 96 25.95 16.44 -6.67
CA SER A 96 25.58 17.64 -5.92
C SER A 96 24.53 18.47 -6.66
N PRO A 97 23.92 19.49 -6.04
CA PRO A 97 22.97 20.37 -6.72
C PRO A 97 23.56 21.14 -7.92
N ALA A 98 24.85 21.50 -7.86
CA ALA A 98 25.52 22.26 -8.93
C ALA A 98 26.32 21.38 -9.90
N MET A 99 26.53 20.11 -9.58
CA MET A 99 27.29 19.13 -10.38
C MET A 99 26.47 17.84 -10.55
N PRO A 100 25.63 17.76 -11.59
CA PRO A 100 24.86 16.56 -11.90
C PRO A 100 25.74 15.46 -12.50
N ILE A 101 25.30 14.20 -12.40
CA ILE A 101 26.00 13.03 -12.95
C ILE A 101 25.17 12.39 -14.05
N TYR A 102 25.85 11.86 -15.07
CA TYR A 102 25.23 11.35 -16.28
C TYR A 102 25.83 9.99 -16.66
N TYR A 103 24.96 9.08 -17.07
CA TYR A 103 25.36 7.81 -17.66
C TYR A 103 24.51 7.46 -18.88
N LYS A 104 25.12 6.85 -19.88
CA LYS A 104 24.44 6.32 -21.07
C LYS A 104 24.25 4.82 -20.95
N PHE A 105 23.11 4.33 -21.39
CA PHE A 105 22.87 2.91 -21.61
C PHE A 105 22.25 2.69 -22.99
N THR A 106 22.75 1.68 -23.70
CA THR A 106 22.20 1.24 -24.98
C THR A 106 21.71 -0.19 -24.82
N PHE A 107 20.43 -0.43 -25.14
CA PHE A 107 19.84 -1.76 -25.04
C PHE A 107 20.50 -2.72 -26.05
N PRO A 108 21.00 -3.88 -25.59
CA PRO A 108 21.40 -4.95 -26.49
C PRO A 108 20.19 -5.50 -27.27
N SER A 109 20.40 -6.02 -28.49
CA SER A 109 19.32 -6.50 -29.37
C SER A 109 18.43 -7.60 -28.79
N ASN A 110 18.89 -8.29 -27.74
CA ASN A 110 18.20 -9.43 -27.13
C ASN A 110 17.49 -9.08 -25.81
N ILE A 111 17.48 -7.81 -25.41
CA ILE A 111 16.94 -7.37 -24.12
C ILE A 111 15.90 -6.28 -24.36
N GLU A 112 14.66 -6.54 -23.93
CA GLU A 112 13.53 -5.62 -24.09
C GLU A 112 13.40 -4.62 -22.93
N ASN A 113 13.88 -4.98 -21.74
CA ASN A 113 13.82 -4.12 -20.56
C ASN A 113 15.07 -4.28 -19.68
N VAL A 114 15.31 -3.27 -18.85
CA VAL A 114 16.36 -3.27 -17.85
C VAL A 114 15.79 -2.73 -16.54
N PHE A 115 16.22 -3.31 -15.42
CA PHE A 115 15.83 -2.83 -14.10
C PHE A 115 16.96 -1.97 -13.54
N ILE A 116 16.67 -0.70 -13.25
CA ILE A 116 17.62 0.25 -12.68
C ILE A 116 17.51 0.16 -11.15
N ASP A 117 18.61 -0.15 -10.46
CA ASP A 117 18.70 -0.10 -8.99
C ASP A 117 19.72 0.97 -8.58
N VAL A 118 19.24 2.01 -7.89
CA VAL A 118 20.06 3.09 -7.35
C VAL A 118 19.98 3.07 -5.83
N ARG A 119 21.14 3.02 -5.17
CA ARG A 119 21.25 2.97 -3.70
C ARG A 119 22.23 4.00 -3.17
N SER A 120 21.95 4.51 -1.98
CA SER A 120 22.82 5.45 -1.26
C SER A 120 22.66 5.25 0.25
N THR A 121 23.72 5.51 1.00
CA THR A 121 23.68 5.59 2.47
C THR A 121 23.14 6.94 2.95
N ASP A 122 23.17 7.96 2.10
CA ASP A 122 22.72 9.31 2.43
C ASP A 122 21.24 9.47 2.07
N GLN A 123 20.53 10.32 2.81
CA GLN A 123 19.09 10.58 2.62
C GLN A 123 18.80 11.88 1.87
N LEU A 124 19.81 12.49 1.24
CA LEU A 124 19.64 13.73 0.48
C LEU A 124 18.70 13.53 -0.71
N CYS A 125 17.71 14.39 -0.81
CA CYS A 125 16.72 14.31 -1.87
C CYS A 125 17.38 14.46 -3.25
N THR A 126 17.12 13.49 -4.12
CA THR A 126 17.75 13.39 -5.44
C THR A 126 16.67 13.05 -6.46
N ILE A 127 16.73 13.68 -7.63
CA ILE A 127 15.94 13.24 -8.78
C ILE A 127 16.80 12.31 -9.62
N VAL A 128 16.25 11.13 -9.89
CA VAL A 128 16.77 10.18 -10.87
C VAL A 128 15.86 10.26 -12.10
N SER A 129 16.40 10.73 -13.22
CA SER A 129 15.64 10.98 -14.45
C SER A 129 16.20 10.12 -15.58
N VAL A 130 15.34 9.38 -16.27
CA VAL A 130 15.66 8.64 -17.48
C VAL A 130 15.16 9.42 -18.68
N GLN A 131 16.11 9.90 -19.46
CA GLN A 131 15.87 10.77 -20.61
C GLN A 131 16.27 10.06 -21.90
N SER A 132 15.64 10.45 -23.01
CA SER A 132 16.11 10.01 -24.33
C SER A 132 17.54 10.51 -24.57
N PHE A 133 18.36 9.74 -25.30
CA PHE A 133 19.68 10.19 -25.74
C PHE A 133 19.57 11.20 -26.91
N ASP A 134 18.95 12.34 -26.63
CA ASP A 134 18.68 13.47 -27.51
C ASP A 134 19.06 14.79 -26.78
N CYS A 135 19.06 15.90 -27.53
CA CYS A 135 19.39 17.22 -27.01
C CYS A 135 18.18 18.16 -27.03
N PRO A 136 18.02 19.06 -26.04
CA PRO A 136 18.91 19.29 -24.89
C PRO A 136 18.80 18.20 -23.81
N VAL A 137 19.86 18.02 -23.03
CA VAL A 137 19.81 17.24 -21.79
C VAL A 137 19.22 18.14 -20.70
N TYR A 138 18.19 17.67 -20.00
CA TYR A 138 17.58 18.45 -18.92
C TYR A 138 18.32 18.15 -17.61
N ASP A 139 19.20 19.06 -17.22
CA ASP A 139 20.07 18.95 -16.02
C ASP A 139 19.99 20.17 -15.09
N VAL A 140 19.28 21.21 -15.52
CA VAL A 140 19.04 22.46 -14.76
C VAL A 140 17.56 22.68 -14.47
N SER A 141 16.68 22.29 -15.39
CA SER A 141 15.24 22.51 -15.26
C SER A 141 14.63 21.36 -14.46
N GLU A 142 14.14 21.65 -13.25
CA GLU A 142 13.33 20.69 -12.48
C GLU A 142 12.14 20.18 -13.30
N ILE A 143 11.49 21.06 -14.06
CA ILE A 143 10.37 20.69 -14.96
C ILE A 143 10.86 19.71 -16.02
N GLY A 144 11.98 20.00 -16.69
CA GLY A 144 12.54 19.13 -17.73
C GLY A 144 12.98 17.77 -17.18
N MET A 145 13.56 17.72 -15.98
CA MET A 145 13.94 16.46 -15.33
C MET A 145 12.74 15.61 -14.90
N ARG A 146 11.59 16.26 -14.66
CA ARG A 146 10.31 15.62 -14.33
C ARG A 146 9.47 15.29 -15.57
N GLN A 147 10.02 15.43 -16.77
CA GLN A 147 9.37 14.96 -17.99
C GLN A 147 9.79 13.51 -18.29
N GLY A 148 8.81 12.66 -18.57
CA GLY A 148 9.05 11.23 -18.86
C GLY A 148 9.25 10.41 -17.58
N HIS A 149 10.18 9.47 -17.62
CA HIS A 149 10.45 8.55 -16.51
C HIS A 149 11.38 9.19 -15.48
N TYR A 150 10.85 9.53 -14.30
CA TYR A 150 11.64 10.04 -13.19
C TYR A 150 11.15 9.51 -11.84
N GLN A 151 12.04 9.52 -10.86
CA GLN A 151 11.71 9.26 -9.46
C GLN A 151 12.48 10.19 -8.53
N THR A 152 11.81 10.62 -7.46
CA THR A 152 12.46 11.20 -6.28
C THR A 152 13.07 10.09 -5.42
N MET A 153 14.27 10.35 -4.88
CA MET A 153 15.10 9.36 -4.20
C MET A 153 15.65 9.94 -2.90
N ALA A 154 15.23 9.38 -1.76
CA ALA A 154 15.87 9.62 -0.47
C ALA A 154 17.12 8.71 -0.33
N SER A 155 16.98 7.39 -0.22
CA SER A 155 18.12 6.45 -0.21
C SER A 155 18.08 5.39 -1.31
N ILE A 156 16.88 5.07 -1.82
CA ILE A 156 16.66 4.03 -2.83
C ILE A 156 15.75 4.59 -3.93
N ALA A 157 16.09 4.31 -5.18
CA ALA A 157 15.19 4.47 -6.31
C ALA A 157 15.36 3.30 -7.27
N SER A 158 14.24 2.75 -7.74
CA SER A 158 14.28 1.61 -8.64
C SER A 158 13.08 1.63 -9.58
N PHE A 159 13.32 1.35 -10.86
CA PHE A 159 12.26 1.24 -11.86
C PHE A 159 12.70 0.46 -13.09
N ASN A 160 11.71 -0.10 -13.79
CA ASN A 160 11.89 -0.78 -15.06
C ASN A 160 11.86 0.24 -16.19
N VAL A 161 12.74 0.06 -17.17
CA VAL A 161 12.78 0.88 -18.38
C VAL A 161 12.76 -0.04 -19.59
N TYR A 162 11.87 0.25 -20.54
CA TYR A 162 11.67 -0.58 -21.73
C TYR A 162 12.32 0.04 -22.97
N ALA A 163 12.91 -0.79 -23.82
CA ALA A 163 13.53 -0.36 -25.06
C ALA A 163 12.53 0.33 -26.03
N SER A 164 11.26 -0.08 -25.99
CA SER A 164 10.17 0.46 -26.79
C SER A 164 9.89 1.94 -26.53
N GLU A 165 10.23 2.45 -25.35
CA GLU A 165 10.08 3.86 -24.98
C GLU A 165 11.13 4.76 -25.67
N PHE A 166 12.23 4.16 -26.18
CA PHE A 166 13.34 4.88 -26.82
C PHE A 166 13.56 4.46 -28.29
N PRO A 167 12.53 4.54 -29.15
CA PRO A 167 12.51 3.87 -30.46
C PRO A 167 13.54 4.42 -31.47
N LYS A 168 14.06 5.64 -31.27
CA LYS A 168 15.02 6.25 -32.20
C LYS A 168 16.40 5.59 -32.17
N ARG A 169 16.85 5.17 -30.98
CA ARG A 169 18.25 4.77 -30.74
C ARG A 169 18.39 3.59 -29.79
N ASN A 170 17.30 3.08 -29.22
CA ASN A 170 17.33 2.10 -28.13
C ASN A 170 18.37 2.49 -27.07
N THR A 171 18.44 3.78 -26.74
CA THR A 171 19.46 4.36 -25.87
C THR A 171 18.82 5.43 -25.01
N PHE A 172 19.10 5.38 -23.72
CA PHE A 172 18.69 6.40 -22.77
C PHE A 172 19.90 6.99 -22.03
N LEU A 173 19.67 8.16 -21.45
CA LEU A 173 20.57 8.86 -20.55
C LEU A 173 19.95 8.83 -19.14
N LEU A 174 20.73 8.40 -18.16
CA LEU A 174 20.38 8.45 -16.76
C LEU A 174 21.03 9.70 -16.15
N VAL A 175 20.21 10.59 -15.61
CA VAL A 175 20.61 11.88 -15.05
C VAL A 175 20.30 11.91 -13.57
N PHE A 176 21.30 12.24 -12.77
CA PHE A 176 21.21 12.36 -11.33
C PHE A 176 21.43 13.81 -10.91
N LEU A 177 20.49 14.36 -10.14
CA LEU A 177 20.59 15.70 -9.57
C LEU A 177 20.14 15.70 -8.12
N VAL A 178 21.02 16.11 -7.20
CA VAL A 178 20.63 16.36 -5.81
C VAL A 178 19.85 17.66 -5.77
N GLN A 179 18.68 17.63 -5.14
CA GLN A 179 17.85 18.82 -5.01
C GLN A 179 18.45 19.80 -4.03
N SER A 180 18.21 21.10 -4.25
CA SER A 180 18.68 22.15 -3.34
C SER A 180 18.00 22.08 -1.96
N THR A 181 16.82 21.48 -1.89
CA THR A 181 16.07 21.21 -0.66
C THR A 181 15.63 19.75 -0.61
N ASP A 182 15.19 19.30 0.56
CA ASP A 182 14.62 17.95 0.74
C ASP A 182 13.09 17.92 0.60
N ALA A 183 12.45 19.03 0.21
CA ALA A 183 10.99 19.16 0.20
C ALA A 183 10.27 18.18 -0.74
N ASP A 184 10.91 17.79 -1.85
CA ASP A 184 10.37 16.80 -2.79
C ASP A 184 10.49 15.34 -2.30
N CYS A 185 11.24 15.10 -1.22
CA CYS A 185 11.42 13.79 -0.62
C CYS A 185 10.88 13.68 0.80
N LEU A 186 10.63 14.78 1.52
CA LEU A 186 10.12 14.82 2.88
C LEU A 186 8.74 15.47 2.94
N ASN A 187 7.87 14.98 3.82
CA ASN A 187 6.58 15.60 4.09
C ASN A 187 6.77 17.03 4.66
N ASP A 188 5.82 17.93 4.40
CA ASP A 188 5.85 19.33 4.85
C ASP A 188 6.05 19.48 6.38
N GLN A 189 5.69 18.47 7.17
CA GLN A 189 5.83 18.47 8.63
C GLN A 189 7.26 18.21 9.15
N GLU A 190 8.17 17.66 8.34
CA GLU A 190 9.58 17.44 8.70
C GLU A 190 10.51 18.57 8.19
N GLN A 191 9.96 19.66 7.64
CA GLN A 191 10.71 20.81 7.12
C GLN A 191 11.48 21.63 8.18
N THR A 192 11.63 21.12 9.41
CA THR A 192 12.47 21.73 10.45
C THR A 192 13.96 21.43 10.25
N ILE A 193 14.52 21.82 9.12
CA ILE A 193 15.92 22.23 9.07
C ILE A 193 15.94 23.64 8.51
N ILE A 194 15.85 24.60 9.43
CA ILE A 194 16.23 25.99 9.23
C ILE A 194 17.68 25.95 8.71
N GLN A 195 17.88 25.97 7.39
CA GLN A 195 19.19 26.24 6.83
C GLN A 195 19.38 27.76 6.84
N PRO A 196 20.45 28.29 7.47
CA PRO A 196 20.74 29.71 7.42
C PRO A 196 20.93 30.14 5.96
N ALA A 197 20.23 31.18 5.55
CA ALA A 197 20.44 31.80 4.25
C ALA A 197 21.90 32.31 4.14
N GLY A 198 22.54 32.08 2.99
CA GLY A 198 23.85 32.68 2.67
C GLY A 198 25.09 31.85 3.00
N ILE A 199 24.98 30.53 3.19
CA ILE A 199 26.15 29.64 3.31
C ILE A 199 26.69 29.31 1.91
N VAL A 200 27.98 29.61 1.70
CA VAL A 200 28.72 29.32 0.47
C VAL A 200 29.33 27.92 0.54
N ASP A 201 29.21 27.15 -0.55
CA ASP A 201 29.75 25.80 -0.73
C ASP A 201 29.33 24.81 0.37
N VAL A 202 28.02 24.77 0.64
CA VAL A 202 27.43 23.72 1.49
C VAL A 202 27.80 22.35 0.91
N GLN A 203 28.37 21.49 1.75
CA GLN A 203 28.74 20.10 1.42
C GLN A 203 27.49 19.20 1.30
N ARG A 204 26.56 19.57 0.43
CA ARG A 204 25.38 18.77 0.06
C ARG A 204 25.74 17.89 -1.13
N GLN A 205 26.51 16.86 -0.85
CA GLN A 205 26.91 15.85 -1.83
C GLN A 205 26.39 14.49 -1.39
N LYS A 206 25.84 13.73 -2.34
CA LYS A 206 25.34 12.39 -2.11
C LYS A 206 26.26 11.38 -2.78
N ASN A 207 26.65 10.36 -2.02
CA ASN A 207 27.37 9.21 -2.52
C ASN A 207 26.37 8.11 -2.89
N ALA A 208 26.24 7.81 -4.18
CA ALA A 208 25.28 6.83 -4.68
C ALA A 208 25.93 5.79 -5.58
N THR A 209 25.31 4.62 -5.64
CA THR A 209 25.68 3.50 -6.50
C THR A 209 24.53 3.16 -7.42
N VAL A 210 24.79 3.07 -8.72
CA VAL A 210 23.83 2.59 -9.72
C VAL A 210 24.24 1.21 -10.23
N THR A 211 23.27 0.31 -10.32
CA THR A 211 23.43 -1.02 -10.93
C THR A 211 22.28 -1.26 -11.91
N LEU A 212 22.60 -1.75 -13.10
CA LEU A 212 21.60 -2.20 -14.06
C LEU A 212 21.47 -3.71 -14.00
N HIS A 213 20.27 -4.20 -13.70
CA HIS A 213 19.98 -5.62 -13.67
C HIS A 213 19.38 -6.09 -14.99
N PRO A 214 19.78 -7.28 -15.47
CA PRO A 214 19.16 -7.88 -16.66
C PRO A 214 17.65 -8.09 -16.45
N PRO A 215 16.88 -8.27 -17.55
CA PRO A 215 15.46 -8.56 -17.49
C PRO A 215 15.16 -9.71 -16.52
N ALA A 216 14.07 -9.57 -15.76
CA ALA A 216 13.64 -10.61 -14.83
C ALA A 216 13.43 -11.95 -15.56
N ASN A 217 13.92 -13.04 -14.98
CA ASN A 217 13.72 -14.36 -15.55
C ASN A 217 12.25 -14.78 -15.41
N TYR A 218 11.51 -14.74 -16.52
CA TYR A 218 10.09 -15.12 -16.57
C TYR A 218 9.82 -16.56 -16.13
N ASN A 219 10.83 -17.44 -16.02
CA ASN A 219 10.66 -18.78 -15.49
C ASN A 219 10.02 -18.77 -14.09
N PHE A 220 10.41 -17.82 -13.24
CA PHE A 220 9.83 -17.70 -11.90
C PHE A 220 8.36 -17.28 -11.95
N LEU A 221 8.00 -16.40 -12.89
CA LEU A 221 6.62 -16.01 -13.13
C LEU A 221 5.77 -17.20 -13.61
N TYR A 222 6.27 -18.00 -14.55
CA TYR A 222 5.57 -19.22 -14.98
C TYR A 222 5.41 -20.22 -13.84
N ILE A 223 6.45 -20.44 -13.02
CA ILE A 223 6.36 -21.29 -11.83
C ILE A 223 5.28 -20.77 -10.88
N ALA A 224 5.21 -19.46 -10.66
CA ALA A 224 4.19 -18.82 -9.83
C ALA A 224 2.76 -19.03 -10.38
N ILE A 225 2.56 -18.86 -11.69
CA ILE A 225 1.26 -19.06 -12.34
C ILE A 225 0.85 -20.55 -12.30
N PHE A 226 1.73 -21.46 -12.71
CA PHE A 226 1.39 -22.89 -12.75
C PHE A 226 1.25 -23.50 -11.35
N SER A 227 1.99 -23.01 -10.35
CA SER A 227 1.83 -23.47 -8.96
C SER A 227 0.48 -23.05 -8.37
N THR A 228 0.01 -21.83 -8.65
CA THR A 228 -1.32 -21.38 -8.20
C THR A 228 -2.44 -22.15 -8.88
N ILE A 229 -2.38 -22.32 -10.21
CA ILE A 229 -3.35 -23.16 -10.95
C ILE A 229 -3.33 -24.60 -10.42
N GLY A 230 -2.14 -25.18 -10.23
CA GLY A 230 -1.98 -26.54 -9.70
C GLY A 230 -2.59 -26.69 -8.31
N LEU A 231 -2.44 -25.69 -7.45
CA LEU A 231 -3.05 -25.68 -6.11
C LEU A 231 -4.58 -25.68 -6.17
N PHE A 232 -5.19 -24.87 -7.05
CA PHE A 232 -6.64 -24.90 -7.26
C PHE A 232 -7.11 -26.25 -7.79
N VAL A 233 -6.41 -26.83 -8.77
CA VAL A 233 -6.75 -28.16 -9.31
C VAL A 233 -6.69 -29.22 -8.22
N ILE A 234 -5.69 -29.19 -7.33
CA ILE A 234 -5.58 -30.10 -6.19
C ILE A 234 -6.77 -29.92 -5.23
N ILE A 235 -7.12 -28.68 -4.89
CA ILE A 235 -8.27 -28.39 -4.02
C ILE A 235 -9.56 -28.93 -4.63
N TYR A 236 -9.81 -28.66 -5.91
CA TYR A 236 -11.01 -29.16 -6.62
C TYR A 236 -11.00 -30.68 -6.74
N PHE A 237 -9.85 -31.29 -6.99
CA PHE A 237 -9.73 -32.74 -7.02
C PHE A 237 -10.03 -33.36 -5.64
N ILE A 238 -9.48 -32.80 -4.56
CA ILE A 238 -9.79 -33.24 -3.20
C ILE A 238 -11.29 -33.09 -2.92
N ALA A 239 -11.89 -31.94 -3.25
CA ALA A 239 -13.32 -31.71 -3.09
C ALA A 239 -14.16 -32.74 -3.87
N PHE A 240 -13.78 -33.01 -5.12
CA PHE A 240 -14.43 -34.03 -5.96
C PHE A 240 -14.30 -35.43 -5.37
N THR A 241 -13.11 -35.83 -4.89
CA THR A 241 -12.94 -37.14 -4.25
C THR A 241 -13.73 -37.28 -2.96
N ILE A 242 -13.87 -36.20 -2.17
CA ILE A 242 -14.72 -36.18 -0.97
C ILE A 242 -16.19 -36.33 -1.38
N MET A 243 -16.63 -35.61 -2.41
CA MET A 243 -17.99 -35.69 -2.96
C MET A 243 -18.32 -37.12 -3.41
N CYS A 244 -17.42 -37.77 -4.16
CA CYS A 244 -17.60 -39.13 -4.63
C CYS A 244 -17.57 -40.19 -3.51
N LYS A 245 -16.80 -39.98 -2.43
CA LYS A 245 -16.69 -40.93 -1.31
C LYS A 245 -17.80 -40.79 -0.27
N HIS A 246 -18.46 -39.64 -0.20
CA HIS A 246 -19.51 -39.35 0.77
C HIS A 246 -20.76 -38.76 0.09
N PRO A 247 -21.45 -39.53 -0.77
CA PRO A 247 -22.67 -39.07 -1.45
C PRO A 247 -23.77 -38.61 -0.46
N ASP A 248 -23.87 -39.28 0.69
CA ASP A 248 -24.81 -38.95 1.78
C ASP A 248 -24.65 -37.53 2.36
N ILE A 249 -23.48 -36.91 2.19
CA ILE A 249 -23.24 -35.52 2.64
C ILE A 249 -24.06 -34.53 1.79
N TYR A 250 -24.27 -34.85 0.50
CA TYR A 250 -24.88 -33.99 -0.51
C TYR A 250 -26.31 -34.38 -0.92
N ASP A 251 -26.79 -35.57 -0.55
CA ASP A 251 -28.15 -36.10 -0.84
C ASP A 251 -29.33 -35.28 -0.24
N HIS A 252 -29.06 -34.09 0.28
CA HIS A 252 -30.06 -33.19 0.84
C HIS A 252 -29.98 -31.74 0.34
N LEU A 253 -29.23 -31.43 -0.73
CA LEU A 253 -29.63 -30.30 -1.57
C LEU A 253 -30.94 -30.70 -2.26
N GLY A 254 -32.07 -30.44 -1.59
CA GLY A 254 -33.37 -30.66 -2.18
C GLY A 254 -33.50 -29.90 -3.51
N PRO A 255 -34.37 -30.34 -4.43
CA PRO A 255 -34.62 -29.67 -5.72
C PRO A 255 -34.94 -28.16 -5.58
N ASP A 256 -35.40 -27.71 -4.41
CA ASP A 256 -35.65 -26.30 -4.08
C ASP A 256 -34.37 -25.45 -3.87
N GLN A 257 -33.24 -26.03 -3.46
CA GLN A 257 -31.98 -25.29 -3.29
C GLN A 257 -31.19 -25.17 -4.61
N LEU A 258 -31.31 -26.17 -5.49
CA LEU A 258 -30.67 -26.17 -6.81
C LEU A 258 -31.36 -25.17 -7.76
N SER A 259 -32.70 -25.09 -7.72
CA SER A 259 -33.46 -24.05 -8.41
C SER A 259 -33.18 -22.65 -7.85
N LEU A 260 -32.99 -22.50 -6.54
CA LEU A 260 -32.57 -21.23 -5.94
C LEU A 260 -31.17 -20.82 -6.39
N LEU A 261 -30.22 -21.75 -6.50
CA LEU A 261 -28.86 -21.51 -7.02
C LEU A 261 -28.87 -21.18 -8.52
N GLU A 262 -29.70 -21.84 -9.33
CA GLU A 262 -29.94 -21.44 -10.72
C GLU A 262 -30.55 -20.03 -10.81
N THR A 263 -31.52 -19.71 -9.95
CA THR A 263 -32.14 -18.37 -9.92
C THR A 263 -31.17 -17.28 -9.45
N ILE A 264 -30.26 -17.60 -8.52
CA ILE A 264 -29.19 -16.70 -8.06
C ILE A 264 -28.14 -16.52 -9.16
N ALA A 265 -27.75 -17.60 -9.84
CA ALA A 265 -26.80 -17.54 -10.96
C ALA A 265 -27.39 -16.73 -12.14
N GLU A 266 -28.67 -16.88 -12.45
CA GLU A 266 -29.38 -16.07 -13.45
C GLU A 266 -29.48 -14.59 -13.03
N ARG A 267 -29.68 -14.29 -11.74
CA ARG A 267 -29.64 -12.92 -11.21
C ARG A 267 -28.26 -12.28 -11.33
N ASP A 268 -27.19 -13.01 -10.99
CA ASP A 268 -25.80 -12.52 -11.10
C ASP A 268 -25.41 -12.26 -12.56
N ILE A 269 -25.94 -13.04 -13.50
CA ILE A 269 -25.73 -12.82 -14.95
C ILE A 269 -26.50 -11.58 -15.43
N ALA A 270 -27.71 -11.35 -14.90
CA ALA A 270 -28.52 -10.18 -15.22
C ALA A 270 -27.97 -8.87 -14.64
N GLU A 271 -27.41 -8.89 -13.41
CA GLU A 271 -26.73 -7.74 -12.80
C GLU A 271 -25.44 -7.38 -13.56
N ARG A 272 -24.63 -8.36 -13.97
CA ARG A 272 -23.45 -8.11 -14.84
C ARG A 272 -23.82 -7.47 -16.18
N HIS A 273 -24.93 -7.89 -16.79
CA HIS A 273 -25.47 -7.27 -18.02
C HIS A 273 -26.08 -5.87 -17.83
N TYR A 274 -26.31 -5.45 -16.59
CA TYR A 274 -26.77 -4.10 -16.24
C TYR A 274 -25.57 -3.17 -16.02
N ASP A 275 -24.53 -3.65 -15.31
CA ASP A 275 -23.28 -2.92 -15.10
C ASP A 275 -22.52 -2.65 -16.41
N GLU A 276 -22.42 -3.63 -17.31
CA GLU A 276 -21.80 -3.42 -18.64
C GLU A 276 -22.53 -2.36 -19.48
N ARG A 277 -23.86 -2.25 -19.35
CA ARG A 277 -24.65 -1.19 -20.01
C ARG A 277 -24.52 0.16 -19.32
N GLY A 278 -24.39 0.19 -17.99
CA GLY A 278 -24.12 1.40 -17.20
C GLY A 278 -22.75 2.01 -17.54
N TYR A 279 -21.74 1.17 -17.74
CA TYR A 279 -20.39 1.57 -18.13
C TYR A 279 -20.35 2.18 -19.55
N GLN A 280 -21.07 1.57 -20.51
CA GLN A 280 -21.20 2.11 -21.87
C GLN A 280 -21.93 3.46 -21.95
N THR A 281 -22.80 3.79 -20.99
CA THR A 281 -23.44 5.11 -20.91
C THR A 281 -22.56 6.19 -20.27
N LEU A 282 -21.49 5.83 -19.55
CA LEU A 282 -20.57 6.76 -18.90
C LEU A 282 -19.35 7.12 -19.79
N GLU A 283 -19.02 6.32 -20.80
CA GLU A 283 -18.01 6.63 -21.83
C GLU A 283 -18.38 7.84 -22.72
N GLY A 284 -19.58 8.41 -22.57
CA GLY A 284 -20.02 9.63 -23.28
C GLY A 284 -19.55 10.95 -22.65
N GLU A 285 -18.94 10.93 -21.47
CA GLU A 285 -18.61 12.15 -20.72
C GLU A 285 -17.27 12.04 -19.96
N GLU A 286 -16.17 11.72 -20.66
CA GLU A 286 -14.82 11.85 -20.09
C GLU A 286 -14.38 13.33 -20.01
N ASN A 287 -14.74 13.98 -18.90
CA ASN A 287 -13.88 15.04 -18.35
C ASN A 287 -12.79 14.36 -17.53
N VAL A 288 -11.58 14.30 -18.09
CA VAL A 288 -10.39 13.78 -17.40
C VAL A 288 -10.06 14.71 -16.23
N VAL A 289 -10.62 14.39 -15.06
CA VAL A 289 -10.06 14.84 -13.79
C VAL A 289 -8.81 13.98 -13.57
N SER A 290 -7.65 14.61 -13.63
CA SER A 290 -6.39 13.99 -13.23
C SER A 290 -6.39 13.78 -11.72
N THR A 291 -7.05 12.73 -11.25
CA THR A 291 -6.84 12.18 -9.91
C THR A 291 -5.40 11.69 -9.84
N SER A 292 -4.66 12.09 -8.80
CA SER A 292 -3.30 11.62 -8.61
C SER A 292 -3.30 10.10 -8.39
N GLU A 293 -2.27 9.39 -8.87
CA GLU A 293 -2.14 7.93 -8.63
C GLU A 293 -2.18 7.59 -7.13
N ASP A 294 -1.71 8.53 -6.29
CA ASP A 294 -1.72 8.43 -4.83
C ASP A 294 -3.15 8.38 -4.24
N ASP A 295 -4.09 9.18 -4.77
CA ASP A 295 -5.50 9.21 -4.33
C ASP A 295 -6.23 7.89 -4.65
N ILE A 296 -5.87 7.25 -5.77
CA ILE A 296 -6.47 6.00 -6.24
C ILE A 296 -5.99 4.82 -5.39
N GLU A 297 -4.70 4.79 -5.01
CA GLU A 297 -4.12 3.68 -4.26
C GLU A 297 -4.47 3.74 -2.75
N GLN A 298 -4.59 4.96 -2.18
CA GLN A 298 -5.04 5.15 -0.80
C GLN A 298 -6.52 4.75 -0.60
N SER A 299 -7.35 4.96 -1.61
CA SER A 299 -8.71 4.41 -1.70
C SER A 299 -8.69 2.88 -1.68
N GLY A 300 -7.77 2.24 -2.42
CA GLY A 300 -7.61 0.78 -2.47
C GLY A 300 -7.43 0.11 -1.10
N ARG A 301 -6.57 0.67 -0.23
CA ARG A 301 -6.36 0.14 1.14
C ARG A 301 -7.61 0.27 2.02
N ALA A 302 -8.31 1.40 1.93
CA ALA A 302 -9.56 1.58 2.64
C ALA A 302 -10.57 0.52 2.17
N ILE A 303 -10.66 0.28 0.86
CA ILE A 303 -11.54 -0.73 0.26
C ILE A 303 -11.18 -2.14 0.76
N GLU A 304 -9.93 -2.58 0.73
CA GLU A 304 -9.53 -3.92 1.20
C GLU A 304 -9.86 -4.16 2.68
N VAL A 305 -9.59 -3.15 3.52
CA VAL A 305 -9.92 -3.19 4.95
C VAL A 305 -11.44 -3.23 5.16
N ILE A 306 -12.18 -2.44 4.39
CA ILE A 306 -13.63 -2.38 4.40
C ILE A 306 -14.20 -3.75 4.02
N GLU A 307 -13.76 -4.35 2.91
CA GLU A 307 -14.21 -5.66 2.45
C GLU A 307 -13.93 -6.76 3.49
N THR A 308 -12.73 -6.78 4.07
CA THR A 308 -12.38 -7.75 5.12
C THR A 308 -13.24 -7.54 6.36
N SER A 309 -13.48 -6.28 6.76
CA SER A 309 -14.38 -5.93 7.86
C SER A 309 -15.83 -6.34 7.57
N HIS A 310 -16.29 -6.24 6.32
CA HIS A 310 -17.61 -6.71 5.90
C HIS A 310 -17.74 -8.22 6.07
N VAL A 311 -16.76 -8.96 5.54
CA VAL A 311 -16.72 -10.42 5.63
C VAL A 311 -16.72 -10.88 7.10
N THR A 312 -15.94 -10.23 7.97
CA THR A 312 -15.91 -10.59 9.40
C THR A 312 -17.25 -10.34 10.10
N VAL A 313 -17.91 -9.21 9.84
CA VAL A 313 -19.25 -8.91 10.38
C VAL A 313 -20.29 -9.93 9.91
N LEU A 314 -20.29 -10.29 8.61
CA LEU A 314 -21.18 -11.31 8.08
C LEU A 314 -20.95 -12.68 8.72
N ASN A 315 -19.70 -13.04 8.99
CA ASN A 315 -19.36 -14.28 9.68
C ASN A 315 -19.85 -14.28 11.13
N ILE A 316 -19.73 -13.17 11.87
CA ILE A 316 -20.30 -13.03 13.22
C ILE A 316 -21.82 -13.21 13.19
N ILE A 317 -22.51 -12.55 12.25
CA ILE A 317 -23.96 -12.67 12.09
C ILE A 317 -24.35 -14.12 11.78
N LYS A 318 -23.62 -14.79 10.88
CA LYS A 318 -23.89 -16.18 10.50
C LYS A 318 -23.77 -17.14 11.67
N ILE A 319 -22.69 -17.03 12.46
CA ILE A 319 -22.50 -17.84 13.68
C ILE A 319 -23.64 -17.56 14.68
N TYR A 320 -24.06 -16.31 14.82
CA TYR A 320 -25.13 -15.95 15.75
C TYR A 320 -26.49 -16.52 15.31
N GLN A 321 -26.79 -16.48 14.01
CA GLN A 321 -28.03 -17.02 13.43
C GLN A 321 -28.18 -18.53 13.60
N THR A 322 -27.09 -19.32 13.67
CA THR A 322 -27.20 -20.79 13.84
C THR A 322 -27.79 -21.20 15.19
N ARG A 323 -27.71 -20.33 16.20
CA ARG A 323 -28.24 -20.59 17.56
C ARG A 323 -29.36 -19.64 17.98
N HIS A 324 -29.44 -18.44 17.39
CA HIS A 324 -30.48 -17.44 17.68
C HIS A 324 -31.18 -16.93 16.39
N PRO A 325 -31.82 -17.80 15.61
CA PRO A 325 -32.48 -17.45 14.34
C PRO A 325 -33.62 -16.43 14.49
N ASP A 326 -34.17 -16.30 15.71
CA ASP A 326 -35.29 -15.40 16.00
C ASP A 326 -34.83 -13.93 16.17
N ILE A 327 -33.51 -13.69 16.21
CA ILE A 327 -32.89 -12.37 16.39
C ILE A 327 -32.05 -12.05 15.14
N ASN A 328 -32.69 -12.10 13.97
CA ASN A 328 -32.04 -11.73 12.71
C ASN A 328 -32.13 -10.21 12.49
N PRO A 329 -31.01 -9.47 12.36
CA PRO A 329 -31.07 -8.08 11.91
C PRO A 329 -31.69 -8.00 10.51
N ARG A 330 -32.55 -7.00 10.29
CA ARG A 330 -33.08 -6.71 8.95
C ARG A 330 -31.91 -6.32 8.04
N SER A 331 -31.88 -6.80 6.80
CA SER A 331 -30.82 -6.53 5.82
C SER A 331 -30.46 -5.05 5.73
N ALA A 332 -31.46 -4.18 5.62
CA ALA A 332 -31.28 -2.72 5.60
C ALA A 332 -30.55 -2.19 6.84
N GLY A 333 -30.77 -2.78 8.03
CA GLY A 333 -30.08 -2.40 9.25
C GLY A 333 -28.61 -2.83 9.26
N SER A 334 -28.30 -4.03 8.75
CA SER A 334 -26.92 -4.51 8.61
C SER A 334 -26.14 -3.65 7.61
N PHE A 335 -26.73 -3.33 6.45
CA PHE A 335 -26.10 -2.45 5.46
C PHE A 335 -25.96 -1.00 5.96
N SER A 336 -26.92 -0.49 6.73
CA SER A 336 -26.80 0.85 7.33
C SER A 336 -25.66 0.92 8.36
N PHE A 337 -25.50 -0.12 9.18
CA PHE A 337 -24.38 -0.24 10.10
C PHE A 337 -23.03 -0.26 9.35
N LEU A 338 -22.99 -0.98 8.25
CA LEU A 338 -21.84 -1.06 7.37
C LEU A 338 -21.47 0.29 6.76
N ALA A 339 -22.47 1.03 6.24
CA ALA A 339 -22.29 2.35 5.68
C ALA A 339 -21.74 3.35 6.71
N VAL A 340 -22.19 3.28 7.97
CA VAL A 340 -21.66 4.10 9.05
C VAL A 340 -20.21 3.75 9.36
N ILE A 341 -19.85 2.46 9.35
CA ILE A 341 -18.45 2.03 9.52
C ILE A 341 -17.57 2.61 8.41
N ILE A 342 -17.98 2.47 7.14
CA ILE A 342 -17.25 3.01 5.99
C ILE A 342 -17.05 4.51 6.14
N LEU A 343 -18.12 5.24 6.50
CA LEU A 343 -18.05 6.69 6.70
C LEU A 343 -17.04 7.07 7.80
N ILE A 344 -17.05 6.37 8.94
CA ILE A 344 -16.09 6.62 10.03
C ILE A 344 -14.66 6.30 9.57
N THR A 345 -14.46 5.23 8.80
CA THR A 345 -13.16 4.86 8.23
C THR A 345 -12.62 5.95 7.31
N VAL A 346 -13.44 6.47 6.39
CA VAL A 346 -13.04 7.55 5.48
C VAL A 346 -12.70 8.83 6.27
N ILE A 347 -13.52 9.20 7.25
CA ILE A 347 -13.24 10.34 8.13
C ILE A 347 -11.92 10.14 8.87
N GLY A 348 -11.65 8.94 9.39
CA GLY A 348 -10.42 8.63 10.12
C GLY A 348 -9.17 8.54 9.25
N VAL A 349 -9.30 8.31 7.94
CA VAL A 349 -8.17 8.41 7.00
C VAL A 349 -7.81 9.87 6.74
N TYR A 350 -8.81 10.75 6.66
CA TYR A 350 -8.60 12.17 6.35
C TYR A 350 -8.23 13.01 7.59
N TYR A 351 -8.80 12.69 8.75
CA TYR A 351 -8.62 13.42 10.00
C TYR A 351 -7.88 12.56 11.04
N ASP A 352 -6.58 12.38 10.87
CA ASP A 352 -5.72 11.66 11.83
C ASP A 352 -5.23 12.58 12.95
N GLU A 353 -6.19 13.08 13.74
CA GLU A 353 -5.94 13.99 14.84
C GLU A 353 -6.33 13.34 16.18
N GLN A 354 -5.66 13.74 17.27
CA GLN A 354 -5.92 13.15 18.59
C GLN A 354 -7.40 13.25 19.04
N TRP A 355 -8.10 14.33 18.64
CA TRP A 355 -9.52 14.50 18.98
C TRP A 355 -10.42 13.44 18.33
N PHE A 356 -10.09 13.02 17.10
CA PHE A 356 -10.83 12.00 16.38
C PHE A 356 -10.70 10.65 17.09
N TRP A 357 -9.47 10.27 17.47
CA TRP A 357 -9.20 9.05 18.22
C TRP A 357 -9.93 8.98 19.57
N ILE A 358 -9.94 10.07 20.35
CA ILE A 358 -10.68 10.14 21.62
C ILE A 358 -12.19 10.01 21.40
N THR A 359 -12.71 10.68 20.38
CA THR A 359 -14.13 10.66 20.03
C THR A 359 -14.56 9.25 19.61
N TYR A 360 -13.80 8.62 18.71
CA TYR A 360 -14.00 7.25 18.28
C TYR A 360 -13.95 6.27 19.46
N ALA A 361 -12.93 6.35 20.32
CA ALA A 361 -12.80 5.46 21.49
C ALA A 361 -14.01 5.58 22.43
N THR A 362 -14.50 6.80 22.65
CA THR A 362 -15.69 7.04 23.47
C THR A 362 -16.93 6.41 22.85
N ILE A 363 -17.17 6.63 21.55
CA ILE A 363 -18.31 6.05 20.83
C ILE A 363 -18.21 4.52 20.82
N HIS A 364 -17.03 3.96 20.57
CA HIS A 364 -16.78 2.52 20.55
C HIS A 364 -17.13 1.89 21.90
N ILE A 365 -16.60 2.42 23.00
CA ILE A 365 -16.87 1.88 24.35
C ILE A 365 -18.37 1.94 24.66
N LEU A 366 -19.03 3.06 24.36
CA LEU A 366 -20.48 3.21 24.55
C LEU A 366 -21.28 2.22 23.71
N ALA A 367 -20.88 1.99 22.45
CA ALA A 367 -21.49 1.00 21.57
C ALA A 367 -21.32 -0.42 22.12
N CYS A 368 -20.11 -0.81 22.54
CA CYS A 368 -19.85 -2.13 23.15
C CYS A 368 -20.71 -2.36 24.40
N LEU A 369 -20.83 -1.37 25.28
CA LEU A 369 -21.68 -1.46 26.47
C LEU A 369 -23.17 -1.59 26.10
N ALA A 370 -23.64 -0.83 25.11
CA ALA A 370 -25.02 -0.91 24.63
C ALA A 370 -25.33 -2.29 24.00
N PHE A 371 -24.43 -2.81 23.16
CA PHE A 371 -24.54 -4.16 22.57
C PHE A 371 -24.52 -5.24 23.64
N THR A 372 -23.66 -5.11 24.64
CA THR A 372 -23.58 -6.02 25.79
C THR A 372 -24.91 -6.08 26.54
N GLY A 373 -25.50 -4.92 26.85
CA GLY A 373 -26.83 -4.85 27.46
C GLY A 373 -27.90 -5.51 26.60
N LYS A 374 -27.87 -5.27 25.29
CA LYS A 374 -28.83 -5.87 24.34
C LYS A 374 -28.70 -7.40 24.27
N ILE A 375 -27.48 -7.95 24.21
CA ILE A 375 -27.22 -9.39 24.15
C ILE A 375 -27.56 -10.07 25.48
N TYR A 376 -27.16 -9.48 26.61
CA TYR A 376 -27.41 -10.05 27.94
C TYR A 376 -28.91 -10.17 28.25
N TYR A 377 -29.71 -9.15 27.89
CA TYR A 377 -31.15 -9.12 28.15
C TYR A 377 -32.02 -9.59 26.97
N MET A 378 -31.47 -10.38 26.03
CA MET A 378 -32.22 -10.93 24.86
C MET A 378 -33.01 -9.88 24.07
N GLY A 379 -32.43 -8.70 23.84
CA GLY A 379 -33.09 -7.65 23.05
C GLY A 379 -34.31 -7.00 23.71
N ARG A 380 -34.65 -7.34 24.96
CA ARG A 380 -35.67 -6.63 25.74
C ARG A 380 -35.29 -5.17 26.00
N LEU A 381 -33.98 -4.90 26.02
CA LEU A 381 -33.44 -3.55 26.04
C LEU A 381 -33.53 -2.92 24.63
N LYS A 382 -34.54 -2.09 24.40
CA LYS A 382 -34.64 -1.27 23.18
C LYS A 382 -33.69 -0.08 23.29
N VAL A 383 -32.68 -0.02 22.42
CA VAL A 383 -31.75 1.12 22.31
C VAL A 383 -32.52 2.35 21.84
N THR A 384 -32.88 3.20 22.78
CA THR A 384 -33.60 4.47 22.58
C THR A 384 -32.87 5.54 23.39
N PHE A 385 -33.15 6.83 23.16
CA PHE A 385 -32.51 7.93 23.90
C PHE A 385 -32.60 7.78 25.45
N ARG A 386 -33.58 7.03 25.94
CA ARG A 386 -33.79 6.74 27.38
C ARG A 386 -33.21 5.40 27.85
N VAL A 387 -32.23 4.84 27.12
CA VAL A 387 -31.65 3.52 27.44
C VAL A 387 -31.09 3.46 28.87
N HIS A 388 -30.50 4.56 29.36
CA HIS A 388 -29.92 4.63 30.71
C HIS A 388 -31.00 4.50 31.80
N ILE A 389 -32.19 5.06 31.59
CA ILE A 389 -33.32 4.95 32.52
C ILE A 389 -33.89 3.52 32.50
N HIS A 390 -33.98 2.92 31.32
CA HIS A 390 -34.47 1.55 31.16
C HIS A 390 -33.50 0.53 31.77
N LEU A 391 -32.19 0.72 31.57
CA LEU A 391 -31.12 -0.07 32.18
C LEU A 391 -31.12 0.08 33.70
N TYR A 392 -31.23 1.31 34.23
CA TYR A 392 -31.32 1.56 35.67
C TYR A 392 -32.54 0.86 36.30
N ARG A 393 -33.70 0.89 35.63
CA ARG A 393 -34.91 0.21 36.11
C ARG A 393 -34.75 -1.32 36.10
N LEU A 394 -34.17 -1.89 35.05
CA LEU A 394 -33.85 -3.31 34.96
C LEU A 394 -32.82 -3.77 36.00
N VAL A 395 -31.78 -2.97 36.26
CA VAL A 395 -30.77 -3.26 37.28
C VAL A 395 -31.35 -3.15 38.68
N LYS A 396 -32.22 -2.17 38.93
CA LYS A 396 -32.93 -1.99 40.21
C LYS A 396 -33.93 -3.12 40.48
N GLU A 397 -34.64 -3.60 39.47
CA GLU A 397 -35.56 -4.74 39.58
C GLU A 397 -34.84 -6.08 39.79
N ASN A 398 -33.63 -6.24 39.25
CA ASN A 398 -32.86 -7.49 39.33
C ASN A 398 -31.89 -7.58 40.52
N GLY A 399 -31.68 -6.50 41.27
CA GLY A 399 -30.75 -6.44 42.41
C GLY A 399 -29.28 -6.37 41.97
N PHE A 400 -28.52 -5.39 42.47
CA PHE A 400 -27.13 -5.14 42.07
C PHE A 400 -26.15 -6.27 42.49
N PHE A 401 -26.51 -7.06 43.51
CA PHE A 401 -25.67 -8.13 44.10
C PHE A 401 -26.24 -9.54 43.90
N SER A 402 -27.24 -9.71 43.03
CA SER A 402 -27.85 -11.01 42.78
C SER A 402 -27.04 -11.84 41.77
N ARG A 403 -27.08 -13.18 41.89
CA ARG A 403 -26.38 -14.08 40.96
C ARG A 403 -26.81 -13.78 39.51
N PRO A 404 -25.87 -13.66 38.56
CA PRO A 404 -26.18 -13.31 37.19
C PRO A 404 -27.11 -14.35 36.55
N ARG A 405 -28.24 -13.86 35.99
CA ARG A 405 -29.33 -14.71 35.49
C ARG A 405 -28.94 -15.54 34.26
N TYR A 406 -28.01 -15.05 33.45
CA TYR A 406 -27.48 -15.71 32.25
C TYR A 406 -25.96 -15.89 32.33
N LEU A 407 -25.49 -16.77 33.22
CA LEU A 407 -24.07 -16.98 33.52
C LEU A 407 -23.24 -17.27 32.26
N ASN A 408 -23.71 -18.16 31.38
CA ASN A 408 -23.01 -18.56 30.15
C ASN A 408 -22.77 -17.41 29.16
N ARG A 409 -23.61 -16.36 29.20
CA ARG A 409 -23.47 -15.18 28.34
C ARG A 409 -22.59 -14.12 28.97
N MET A 410 -22.63 -14.01 30.30
CA MET A 410 -21.71 -13.13 31.03
C MET A 410 -20.25 -13.57 30.84
N MET A 411 -20.01 -14.88 30.74
CA MET A 411 -18.68 -15.45 30.51
C MET A 411 -18.01 -15.04 29.20
N ILE A 412 -18.77 -14.75 28.12
CA ILE A 412 -18.21 -14.20 26.88
C ILE A 412 -18.16 -12.67 26.90
N LEU A 413 -19.21 -12.04 27.43
CA LEU A 413 -19.34 -10.59 27.38
C LEU A 413 -18.26 -9.88 28.20
N ILE A 414 -17.81 -10.45 29.33
CA ILE A 414 -16.75 -9.83 30.14
C ILE A 414 -15.41 -9.78 29.38
N PRO A 415 -14.82 -10.92 28.91
CA PRO A 415 -13.61 -10.88 28.10
C PRO A 415 -13.74 -10.03 26.83
N ALA A 416 -14.88 -10.10 26.14
CA ALA A 416 -15.14 -9.31 24.95
C ALA A 416 -15.11 -7.80 25.24
N ASN A 417 -15.73 -7.33 26.32
CA ASN A 417 -15.67 -5.91 26.69
C ASN A 417 -14.27 -5.50 27.14
N CYS A 418 -13.56 -6.32 27.92
CA CYS A 418 -12.19 -6.01 28.34
C CYS A 418 -11.27 -5.83 27.12
N ILE A 419 -11.36 -6.71 26.12
CA ILE A 419 -10.55 -6.63 24.91
C ILE A 419 -10.93 -5.42 24.06
N ASN A 420 -12.23 -5.14 23.87
CA ASN A 420 -12.66 -3.95 23.11
C ASN A 420 -12.27 -2.63 23.80
N ILE A 421 -12.37 -2.55 25.13
CA ILE A 421 -11.88 -1.39 25.89
C ILE A 421 -10.37 -1.26 25.72
N ALA A 422 -9.61 -2.36 25.77
CA ALA A 422 -8.18 -2.35 25.53
C ALA A 422 -7.83 -1.84 24.12
N PHE A 423 -8.55 -2.28 23.08
CA PHE A 423 -8.40 -1.74 21.73
C PHE A 423 -8.72 -0.24 21.67
N ALA A 424 -9.86 0.20 22.23
CA ALA A 424 -10.24 1.61 22.23
C ALA A 424 -9.19 2.50 22.92
N LEU A 425 -8.65 2.06 24.06
CA LEU A 425 -7.58 2.77 24.77
C LEU A 425 -6.26 2.74 24.01
N TYR A 426 -5.91 1.61 23.39
CA TYR A 426 -4.72 1.49 22.54
C TYR A 426 -4.77 2.50 21.39
N GLY A 427 -5.91 2.60 20.68
CA GLY A 427 -6.09 3.59 19.62
C GLY A 427 -5.98 5.03 20.14
N ALA A 428 -6.63 5.35 21.26
CA ALA A 428 -6.61 6.71 21.83
C ALA A 428 -5.24 7.17 22.35
N ILE A 429 -4.41 6.25 22.88
CA ILE A 429 -3.11 6.57 23.49
C ILE A 429 -1.97 6.50 22.48
N ILE A 430 -1.89 5.40 21.72
CA ILE A 430 -0.75 5.10 20.86
C ILE A 430 -0.92 5.67 19.46
N GLN A 431 -2.17 5.85 19.00
CA GLN A 431 -2.51 6.38 17.67
C GLN A 431 -1.73 5.64 16.56
N PRO A 432 -2.10 4.38 16.28
CA PRO A 432 -1.40 3.59 15.27
C PRO A 432 -1.46 4.29 13.91
N GLU A 433 -0.41 4.13 13.10
CA GLU A 433 -0.18 4.82 11.81
C GLU A 433 -1.42 4.86 10.89
N SER A 434 -2.31 3.86 10.97
CA SER A 434 -3.53 3.84 10.14
C SER A 434 -4.77 3.46 10.94
N PHE A 435 -5.75 4.38 10.93
CA PHE A 435 -7.08 4.13 11.49
C PHE A 435 -7.80 2.91 10.88
N PRO A 436 -7.80 2.68 9.55
CA PRO A 436 -8.40 1.48 8.98
C PRO A 436 -7.83 0.17 9.55
N ASN A 437 -6.51 0.06 9.69
CA ASN A 437 -5.90 -1.15 10.26
C ASN A 437 -6.31 -1.35 11.72
N HIS A 438 -6.40 -0.27 12.50
CA HIS A 438 -6.91 -0.34 13.87
C HIS A 438 -8.32 -0.95 13.91
N LEU A 439 -9.21 -0.46 13.04
CA LEU A 439 -10.58 -0.94 12.96
C LEU A 439 -10.66 -2.41 12.48
N LEU A 440 -9.81 -2.80 11.53
CA LEU A 440 -9.68 -4.19 11.08
C LEU A 440 -9.36 -5.13 12.25
N PHE A 441 -8.40 -4.76 13.10
CA PHE A 441 -8.02 -5.56 14.27
C PHE A 441 -9.14 -5.70 15.29
N VAL A 442 -9.94 -4.64 15.49
CA VAL A 442 -11.15 -4.69 16.33
C VAL A 442 -12.13 -5.73 15.80
N PHE A 443 -12.43 -5.72 14.49
CA PHE A 443 -13.37 -6.67 13.90
C PHE A 443 -12.85 -8.11 13.94
N LEU A 444 -11.60 -8.34 13.56
CA LEU A 444 -10.97 -9.66 13.61
C LEU A 444 -10.90 -10.20 15.04
N GLY A 445 -10.54 -9.34 16.02
CA GLY A 445 -10.51 -9.71 17.43
C GLY A 445 -11.89 -10.13 17.94
N ASN A 446 -12.94 -9.38 17.60
CA ASN A 446 -14.32 -9.72 17.97
C ASN A 446 -14.79 -11.03 17.33
N LEU A 447 -14.49 -11.24 16.04
CA LEU A 447 -14.78 -12.51 15.36
C LEU A 447 -14.07 -13.68 16.04
N ALA A 448 -12.79 -13.53 16.37
CA ALA A 448 -11.99 -14.57 17.02
C ALA A 448 -12.54 -14.93 18.41
N ILE A 449 -12.90 -13.94 19.24
CA ILE A 449 -13.52 -14.17 20.56
C ILE A 449 -14.86 -14.90 20.39
N TYR A 450 -15.68 -14.47 19.43
CA TYR A 450 -16.99 -15.07 19.21
C TYR A 450 -16.89 -16.51 18.71
N LEU A 451 -15.97 -16.78 17.77
CA LEU A 451 -15.69 -18.13 17.29
C LEU A 451 -15.13 -19.04 18.39
N LEU A 452 -14.19 -18.53 19.21
CA LEU A 452 -13.65 -19.27 20.35
C LEU A 452 -14.75 -19.64 21.34
N TYR A 453 -15.60 -18.68 21.71
CA TYR A 453 -16.75 -18.95 22.57
C TYR A 453 -17.67 -20.02 21.98
N TYR A 454 -17.99 -19.90 20.70
CA TYR A 454 -18.86 -20.86 20.03
C TYR A 454 -18.29 -22.28 20.13
N ILE A 455 -17.00 -22.46 19.82
CA ILE A 455 -16.30 -23.74 19.92
C ILE A 455 -16.30 -24.25 21.37
N LEU A 456 -15.98 -23.41 22.35
CA LEU A 456 -15.97 -23.78 23.77
C LEU A 456 -17.34 -24.26 24.23
N MET A 457 -18.41 -23.58 23.84
CA MET A 457 -19.77 -23.98 24.20
C MET A 457 -20.19 -25.30 23.56
N LYS A 458 -19.76 -25.58 22.31
CA LYS A 458 -19.94 -26.91 21.70
C LYS A 458 -19.23 -27.99 22.49
N ILE A 459 -18.00 -27.75 22.95
CA ILE A 459 -17.23 -28.69 23.78
C ILE A 459 -17.95 -28.93 25.12
N ILE A 460 -18.40 -27.86 25.79
CA ILE A 460 -19.13 -27.95 27.08
C ILE A 460 -20.43 -28.75 26.93
N HIS A 461 -21.19 -28.53 25.86
CA HIS A 461 -22.45 -29.24 25.59
C HIS A 461 -22.24 -30.61 24.93
N ARG A 462 -20.99 -31.06 24.77
CA ARG A 462 -20.62 -32.33 24.14
C ARG A 462 -21.22 -32.50 22.74
N GLU A 463 -21.24 -31.41 21.97
CA GLU A 463 -21.61 -31.43 20.56
C GLU A 463 -20.39 -31.89 19.74
N HIS A 464 -20.56 -32.97 18.98
CA HIS A 464 -19.49 -33.50 18.14
C HIS A 464 -19.23 -32.59 16.93
N CYS A 465 -17.97 -32.23 16.73
CA CYS A 465 -17.49 -31.65 15.46
C CYS A 465 -16.99 -32.77 14.55
N THR A 466 -17.23 -32.65 13.25
CA THR A 466 -16.71 -33.60 12.26
C THR A 466 -15.18 -33.46 12.15
N ARG A 467 -14.49 -34.54 11.76
CA ARG A 467 -13.04 -34.51 11.55
C ARG A 467 -12.61 -33.48 10.50
N PHE A 468 -13.44 -33.30 9.46
CA PHE A 468 -13.25 -32.28 8.43
C PHE A 468 -13.31 -30.86 9.00
N SER A 469 -14.31 -30.57 9.85
CA SER A 469 -14.44 -29.25 10.48
C SER A 469 -13.24 -28.92 11.38
N ILE A 470 -12.73 -29.90 12.14
CA ILE A 470 -11.52 -29.73 12.97
C ILE A 470 -10.30 -29.47 12.09
N LEU A 471 -10.13 -30.21 10.98
CA LEU A 471 -9.03 -29.99 10.05
C LEU A 471 -9.06 -28.57 9.47
N PHE A 472 -10.22 -28.12 8.96
CA PHE A 472 -10.37 -26.77 8.42
C PHE A 472 -10.11 -25.69 9.48
N LEU A 473 -10.56 -25.91 10.72
CA LEU A 473 -10.31 -24.98 11.82
C LEU A 473 -8.80 -24.86 12.12
N LEU A 474 -8.09 -25.99 12.20
CA LEU A 474 -6.64 -25.98 12.43
C LEU A 474 -5.88 -25.32 11.27
N SER A 475 -6.28 -25.60 10.02
CA SER A 475 -5.73 -24.94 8.83
C SER A 475 -5.99 -23.43 8.85
N ALA A 476 -7.19 -23.00 9.21
CA ALA A 476 -7.53 -21.58 9.33
C ALA A 476 -6.66 -20.89 10.39
N ILE A 477 -6.48 -21.49 11.57
CA ILE A 477 -5.64 -20.94 12.64
C ILE A 477 -4.18 -20.82 12.20
N LEU A 478 -3.65 -21.85 11.53
CA LEU A 478 -2.28 -21.84 11.01
C LEU A 478 -2.10 -20.71 9.98
N CYS A 479 -2.97 -20.66 8.97
CA CYS A 479 -2.90 -19.63 7.93
C CYS A 479 -3.07 -18.22 8.51
N TRP A 480 -4.00 -17.99 9.45
CA TRP A 480 -4.19 -16.69 10.08
C TRP A 480 -2.96 -16.26 10.87
N SER A 481 -2.34 -17.19 11.61
CA SER A 481 -1.12 -16.91 12.38
C SER A 481 0.05 -16.55 11.46
N SER A 482 0.22 -17.29 10.37
CA SER A 482 1.26 -17.00 9.37
C SER A 482 0.98 -15.69 8.63
N SER A 483 -0.27 -15.42 8.26
CA SER A 483 -0.68 -14.16 7.63
C SER A 483 -0.38 -12.96 8.52
N LEU A 484 -0.74 -13.04 9.80
CA LEU A 484 -0.49 -11.97 10.77
C LEU A 484 1.01 -11.69 10.97
N TYR A 485 1.86 -12.72 10.89
CA TYR A 485 3.31 -12.56 10.96
C TYR A 485 3.87 -11.73 9.79
N PHE A 486 3.36 -11.92 8.58
CA PHE A 486 3.79 -11.13 7.41
C PHE A 486 3.13 -9.75 7.36
N PHE A 487 1.91 -9.59 7.89
CA PHE A 487 1.22 -8.31 7.98
C PHE A 487 2.03 -7.23 8.71
N TYR A 488 2.71 -7.59 9.81
CA TYR A 488 3.53 -6.64 10.58
C TYR A 488 4.85 -6.26 9.89
N GLN A 489 5.19 -6.85 8.75
CA GLN A 489 6.39 -6.52 8.00
C GLN A 489 6.07 -5.46 6.94
N ILE A 490 6.11 -4.20 7.37
CA ILE A 490 5.78 -3.06 6.53
C ILE A 490 6.87 -2.85 5.46
N VAL A 491 6.51 -2.99 4.19
CA VAL A 491 7.38 -2.76 3.02
C VAL A 491 6.99 -1.55 2.18
N LYS A 492 5.79 -1.01 2.38
CA LYS A 492 5.29 0.18 1.71
C LYS A 492 4.55 1.07 2.70
N SER A 493 4.47 2.36 2.40
CA SER A 493 3.65 3.33 3.11
C SER A 493 3.00 4.32 2.14
N TYR A 494 1.77 4.69 2.46
CA TYR A 494 0.97 5.65 1.71
C TYR A 494 0.87 7.02 2.39
N GLU A 495 1.28 7.10 3.66
CA GLU A 495 1.20 8.32 4.48
C GLU A 495 2.45 9.22 4.32
N VAL A 496 3.45 8.72 3.60
CA VAL A 496 4.74 9.39 3.38
C VAL A 496 4.99 9.53 1.89
N GLN A 497 5.76 10.54 1.51
CA GLN A 497 6.17 10.72 0.13
C GLN A 497 6.85 9.46 -0.47
N PRO A 498 6.71 9.22 -1.79
CA PRO A 498 7.23 8.03 -2.46
C PRO A 498 8.72 7.75 -2.20
N ALA A 499 9.54 8.80 -2.09
CA ALA A 499 10.96 8.68 -1.81
C ALA A 499 11.27 7.98 -0.47
N ILE A 500 10.48 8.27 0.57
CA ILE A 500 10.60 7.65 1.91
C ILE A 500 9.95 6.28 1.92
N SER A 501 8.81 6.13 1.25
CA SER A 501 8.12 4.84 1.13
C SER A 501 9.06 3.77 0.55
N ARG A 502 9.79 4.10 -0.53
CA ARG A 502 10.76 3.21 -1.19
C ARG A 502 11.93 2.80 -0.29
N MET A 503 12.25 3.54 0.76
CA MET A 503 13.29 3.13 1.72
C MET A 503 12.91 1.85 2.48
N ARG A 504 11.62 1.53 2.52
CA ARG A 504 11.08 0.30 3.14
C ARG A 504 11.11 -0.90 2.18
N ASN A 505 11.41 -0.70 0.89
CA ASN A 505 11.48 -1.78 -0.09
C ASN A 505 12.57 -2.80 0.29
N ARG A 506 12.25 -4.07 0.10
CA ARG A 506 13.14 -5.20 0.39
C ARG A 506 13.17 -6.14 -0.81
N PRO A 507 14.23 -6.96 -0.97
CA PRO A 507 14.24 -7.98 -2.01
C PRO A 507 13.08 -8.97 -1.83
N CYS A 508 12.51 -9.44 -2.94
CA CYS A 508 11.45 -10.45 -2.94
C CYS A 508 11.94 -11.76 -2.29
N ILE A 509 11.09 -12.43 -1.51
CA ILE A 509 11.46 -13.60 -0.71
C ILE A 509 11.11 -14.90 -1.43
N LEU A 510 9.92 -14.97 -2.03
CA LEU A 510 9.41 -16.21 -2.63
C LEU A 510 9.50 -16.15 -4.16
N LEU A 511 10.19 -17.12 -4.75
CA LEU A 511 10.41 -17.24 -6.20
C LEU A 511 11.02 -15.98 -6.84
N ASN A 512 11.70 -15.12 -6.07
CA ASN A 512 12.20 -13.81 -6.55
C ASN A 512 11.12 -12.97 -7.26
N THR A 513 9.85 -13.20 -6.93
CA THR A 513 8.68 -12.57 -7.56
C THR A 513 7.79 -11.96 -6.48
N TYR A 514 7.51 -12.73 -5.42
CA TYR A 514 6.62 -12.30 -4.35
C TYR A 514 7.39 -11.72 -3.17
N ASP A 515 6.97 -10.55 -2.72
CA ASP A 515 7.45 -9.92 -1.51
C ASP A 515 6.68 -10.40 -0.26
N VAL A 516 6.97 -9.80 0.90
CA VAL A 516 6.27 -10.15 2.16
C VAL A 516 4.79 -9.78 2.14
N HIS A 517 4.42 -8.72 1.42
CA HIS A 517 3.06 -8.22 1.31
C HIS A 517 2.22 -9.16 0.43
N ASP A 518 2.78 -9.63 -0.67
CA ASP A 518 2.17 -10.65 -1.52
C ASP A 518 1.93 -11.95 -0.75
N ILE A 519 2.93 -12.39 0.02
CA ILE A 519 2.82 -13.59 0.87
C ILE A 519 1.71 -13.41 1.92
N TRP A 520 1.58 -12.22 2.50
CA TRP A 520 0.49 -11.88 3.41
C TRP A 520 -0.89 -12.00 2.73
N HIS A 521 -1.08 -11.47 1.52
CA HIS A 521 -2.32 -11.59 0.75
C HIS A 521 -2.65 -13.05 0.41
N ILE A 522 -1.67 -13.83 -0.02
CA ILE A 522 -1.85 -15.25 -0.32
C ILE A 522 -2.32 -16.00 0.94
N LEU A 523 -1.62 -15.82 2.07
CA LEU A 523 -1.94 -16.51 3.32
C LEU A 523 -3.27 -16.05 3.93
N SER A 524 -3.61 -14.76 3.87
CA SER A 524 -4.90 -14.24 4.35
C SER A 524 -6.07 -14.77 3.52
N SER A 525 -5.91 -14.89 2.20
CA SER A 525 -6.91 -15.50 1.32
C SER A 525 -7.19 -16.97 1.69
N PHE A 526 -6.14 -17.78 1.91
CA PHE A 526 -6.32 -19.14 2.45
C PHE A 526 -6.96 -19.15 3.82
N SER A 527 -6.61 -18.21 4.69
CA SER A 527 -7.19 -18.08 6.02
C SER A 527 -8.69 -17.84 5.97
N LEU A 528 -9.14 -16.92 5.10
CA LEU A 528 -10.55 -16.64 4.86
C LEU A 528 -11.27 -17.85 4.27
N PHE A 529 -10.68 -18.50 3.26
CA PHE A 529 -11.24 -19.71 2.65
C PHE A 529 -11.49 -20.82 3.68
N PHE A 530 -10.47 -21.17 4.48
CA PHE A 530 -10.63 -22.19 5.52
C PHE A 530 -11.57 -21.73 6.63
N SER A 531 -11.61 -20.44 6.96
CA SER A 531 -12.58 -19.90 7.93
C SER A 531 -14.03 -20.10 7.45
N PHE A 532 -14.31 -19.83 6.17
CA PHE A 532 -15.62 -20.10 5.57
C PHE A 532 -15.97 -21.59 5.58
N LEU A 533 -15.03 -22.47 5.21
CA LEU A 533 -15.23 -23.92 5.28
C LEU A 533 -15.49 -24.41 6.70
N THR A 534 -14.76 -23.88 7.69
CA THR A 534 -15.03 -24.15 9.10
C THR A 534 -16.45 -23.75 9.44
N LEU A 535 -16.88 -22.54 9.10
CA LEU A 535 -18.22 -22.03 9.43
C LEU A 535 -19.35 -22.85 8.80
N LEU A 536 -19.17 -23.34 7.58
CA LEU A 536 -20.15 -24.19 6.90
C LEU A 536 -20.24 -25.58 7.55
N THR A 537 -19.13 -26.13 8.03
CA THR A 537 -19.04 -27.52 8.50
C THR A 537 -19.10 -27.69 10.02
N LEU A 538 -19.03 -26.59 10.79
CA LEU A 538 -18.92 -26.61 12.25
C LEU A 538 -20.10 -27.28 12.96
N ASP A 539 -21.29 -27.24 12.35
CA ASP A 539 -22.51 -27.82 12.88
C ASP A 539 -22.91 -29.16 12.22
N ASP A 540 -22.11 -29.71 11.30
CA ASP A 540 -22.47 -30.95 10.60
C ASP A 540 -22.68 -32.13 11.55
N GLY A 541 -21.92 -32.20 12.64
CA GLY A 541 -22.03 -33.29 13.61
C GLY A 541 -23.33 -33.29 14.44
N ILE A 542 -24.13 -32.23 14.36
CA ILE A 542 -25.45 -32.12 15.00
C ILE A 542 -26.59 -31.98 14.00
N ARG A 543 -26.31 -32.11 12.69
CA ARG A 543 -27.28 -31.91 11.58
C ARG A 543 -28.54 -32.76 11.69
N LYS A 544 -28.46 -33.95 12.33
CA LYS A 544 -29.60 -34.87 12.52
C LYS A 544 -30.46 -34.55 13.75
N LYS A 545 -30.03 -33.65 14.65
CA LYS A 545 -30.80 -33.27 15.85
C LYS A 545 -31.93 -32.30 15.49
N LYS A 546 -33.11 -32.47 16.11
CA LYS A 546 -34.22 -31.54 15.90
C LYS A 546 -33.89 -30.19 16.54
N ARG A 547 -34.30 -29.09 15.89
CA ARG A 547 -33.99 -27.71 16.35
C ARG A 547 -34.40 -27.41 17.80
N LYS A 548 -35.45 -28.05 18.31
CA LYS A 548 -35.91 -27.89 19.71
C LYS A 548 -34.98 -28.56 20.74
N GLU A 549 -34.09 -29.43 20.29
CA GLU A 549 -33.13 -30.18 21.11
C GLU A 549 -31.74 -29.53 21.11
N LEU A 550 -31.56 -28.43 20.36
CA LEU A 550 -30.31 -27.67 20.30
C LEU A 550 -30.21 -26.74 21.51
N ALA A 551 -29.05 -26.74 22.16
CA ALA A 551 -28.77 -25.82 23.25
C ALA A 551 -28.60 -24.40 22.70
N ALA A 552 -29.42 -23.47 23.18
CA ALA A 552 -29.26 -22.05 22.88
C ALA A 552 -28.34 -21.41 23.93
N PHE A 553 -27.11 -21.08 23.52
CA PHE A 553 -26.15 -20.37 24.36
C PHE A 553 -25.94 -18.93 23.87
#